data_AF-A0AAW0JJE5-F1
#
_entry.id   AF-A0AAW0JJE5-F1
#
_cell.length_a   1.000
_cell.length_b   1.000
_cell.length_c   1.000
_cell.angle_alpha   90.00
_cell.angle_beta   90.00
_cell.angle_gamma   90.00
#
_symmetry.space_group_name_H-M   'P 1'
#
loop_
_entity.id
_entity.type
_entity.pdbx_description
1 polymer ?
#
loop_
_entity_poly.entity_id
_entity_poly.type
_entity_poly.pdbx_seq_one_letter_code
_entity_poly.pdbx_strand_id
1 'polypeptide(L)' 'MGYVQEARENHVKKKVEEALRSKMKQKALKECDQYTSKYAQCALGRTLSVVWACQKLAKELNGCLHQ' A
#
# COMPACT_ATOMS: atom_id res chain seq x y z
N MET A 1 -25.01 -17.60 -22.96
CA MET A 1 -24.84 -17.09 -21.59
C MET A 1 -23.34 -17.02 -21.33
N GLY A 2 -22.62 -15.92 -21.18
CA GLY A 2 -22.90 -14.49 -21.30
C GLY A 2 -21.56 -13.78 -21.04
N TYR A 3 -20.74 -13.59 -22.08
CA TYR A 3 -19.40 -12.96 -21.99
C TYR A 3 -19.41 -11.57 -21.31
N VAL A 4 -20.56 -10.91 -21.35
CA VAL A 4 -20.84 -9.62 -20.69
C VAL A 4 -20.89 -9.74 -19.16
N GLN A 5 -21.30 -10.90 -18.62
CA GLN A 5 -21.43 -11.15 -17.19
C GLN A 5 -20.05 -11.28 -16.53
N GLU A 6 -19.14 -12.03 -17.17
CA GLU A 6 -17.78 -12.27 -16.66
C GLU A 6 -16.89 -11.01 -16.70
N ALA A 7 -17.05 -10.15 -17.71
CA ALA A 7 -16.37 -8.86 -17.77
C ALA A 7 -16.83 -7.91 -16.65
N ARG A 8 -18.14 -7.94 -16.32
CA ARG A 8 -18.71 -7.15 -15.23
C ARG A 8 -18.22 -7.64 -13.86
N GLU A 9 -18.17 -8.95 -13.65
CA GLU A 9 -17.61 -9.55 -12.43
C GLU A 9 -16.13 -9.24 -12.23
N ASN A 10 -15.31 -9.34 -13.29
CA ASN A 10 -13.89 -8.99 -13.22
C ASN A 10 -13.66 -7.50 -12.94
N HIS A 11 -14.46 -6.61 -13.53
CA HIS A 11 -14.37 -5.18 -13.27
C HIS A 11 -14.75 -4.83 -11.82
N VAL A 12 -15.79 -5.48 -11.27
CA VAL A 12 -16.18 -5.32 -9.87
C VAL A 12 -15.10 -5.86 -8.92
N LYS A 13 -14.50 -7.02 -9.22
CA LYS A 13 -13.38 -7.57 -8.45
C LYS A 13 -12.19 -6.61 -8.39
N LYS A 14 -11.80 -6.00 -9.53
CA LYS A 14 -10.73 -4.98 -9.57
C LYS A 14 -11.06 -3.73 -8.75
N LYS A 15 -12.30 -3.23 -8.83
CA LYS A 15 -12.74 -2.07 -8.02
C LYS A 15 -12.79 -2.38 -6.53
N VAL A 16 -13.19 -3.59 -6.15
CA VAL A 16 -13.21 -4.04 -4.76
C VAL A 16 -11.79 -4.25 -4.24
N GLU A 17 -10.87 -4.81 -5.02
CA GLU A 17 -9.45 -4.90 -4.67
C GLU A 17 -8.81 -3.51 -4.52
N GLU A 18 -9.08 -2.56 -5.40
CA GLU A 18 -8.61 -1.18 -5.24
C GLU A 18 -9.19 -0.51 -3.99
N ALA A 19 -10.48 -0.67 -3.73
CA ALA A 19 -11.13 -0.11 -2.55
C ALA A 19 -10.64 -0.78 -1.25
N LEU A 20 -10.42 -2.10 -1.28
CA LEU A 20 -9.86 -2.87 -0.17
C LEU A 20 -8.40 -2.50 0.06
N ARG A 21 -7.60 -2.33 -1.00
CA ARG A 21 -6.21 -1.85 -0.95
C ARG A 21 -6.14 -0.44 -0.39
N SER A 22 -7.09 0.43 -0.74
CA SER A 22 -7.18 1.78 -0.18
C SER A 22 -7.60 1.77 1.29
N LYS A 23 -8.58 0.95 1.68
CA LYS A 23 -9.02 0.81 3.08
C LYS A 23 -7.95 0.15 3.96
N MET A 24 -7.26 -0.86 3.45
CA MET A 24 -6.16 -1.53 4.16
C MET A 24 -4.94 -0.61 4.30
N LYS A 25 -4.61 0.19 3.27
CA LYS A 25 -3.61 1.26 3.41
C LYS A 25 -3.98 2.23 4.51
N GLN A 26 -5.22 2.73 4.53
CA GLN A 26 -5.64 3.70 5.56
C GLN A 26 -5.63 3.10 6.97
N LYS A 27 -6.02 1.83 7.12
CA LYS A 27 -6.01 1.15 8.41
C LYS A 27 -4.58 0.87 8.89
N ALA A 28 -3.72 0.37 8.02
CA ALA A 28 -2.35 0.06 8.38
C ALA A 28 -1.46 1.30 8.53
N LEU A 29 -1.76 2.41 7.87
CA LEU A 29 -1.14 3.71 8.13
C LEU A 29 -1.41 4.21 9.56
N LYS A 30 -2.57 3.90 10.15
CA LYS A 30 -2.89 4.30 11.53
C LYS A 30 -2.19 3.43 12.58
N GLU A 31 -2.11 2.13 12.36
CA GLU A 31 -1.50 1.20 13.32
C GLU A 31 0.04 1.28 13.27
N CYS A 32 0.59 1.42 12.06
CA CYS A 32 2.02 1.57 11.81
C CYS A 32 2.44 3.04 11.61
N ASP A 33 1.69 4.00 12.17
CA ASP A 33 1.89 5.43 11.95
C ASP A 33 3.32 5.88 12.33
N GLN A 34 3.85 5.35 13.44
CA GLN A 34 5.22 5.61 13.87
C GLN A 34 6.28 5.22 12.83
N TYR A 35 6.14 4.06 12.20
CA TYR A 35 7.06 3.56 11.18
C TYR A 35 6.86 4.31 9.86
N THR A 36 5.61 4.63 9.54
CA THR A 36 5.24 5.42 8.36
C THR A 36 5.82 6.81 8.44
N SER A 37 5.72 7.48 9.60
CA SER A 37 6.24 8.83 9.83
C SER A 37 7.76 8.86 9.65
N LYS A 38 8.49 7.87 10.20
CA LYS A 38 9.94 7.74 10.02
C LYS A 38 10.31 7.49 8.55
N TYR A 39 9.57 6.64 7.84
CA TYR A 39 9.78 6.39 6.42
C TYR A 39 9.48 7.64 5.57
N ALA A 40 8.40 8.38 5.87
CA ALA A 40 8.05 9.62 5.21
C ALA A 40 9.11 10.71 5.43
N GLN A 41 9.63 10.85 6.65
CA GLN A 41 10.78 11.71 6.95
C GLN A 41 12.03 11.33 6.17
N CYS A 42 12.26 10.03 5.94
CA CYS A 42 13.36 9.57 5.11
C CYS A 42 13.11 9.80 3.61
N ALA A 43 11.86 9.70 3.15
CA ALA A 43 11.48 9.93 1.77
C ALA A 43 11.42 11.42 1.38
N LEU A 44 11.26 12.31 2.37
CA LEU A 44 11.26 13.76 2.16
C LEU A 44 12.59 14.20 1.53
N GLY A 45 12.49 14.72 0.30
CA GLY A 45 13.64 15.20 -0.48
C GLY A 45 14.38 14.12 -1.28
N ARG A 46 13.94 12.85 -1.28
CA ARG A 46 14.55 11.75 -2.03
C ARG A 46 13.55 11.15 -3.02
N THR A 47 13.70 11.46 -4.31
CA THR A 47 12.82 10.92 -5.37
C THR A 47 13.33 9.61 -5.97
N LEU A 48 14.64 9.50 -6.21
CA LEU A 48 15.22 8.32 -6.88
C LEU A 48 15.98 7.41 -5.90
N SER A 49 16.62 8.00 -4.89
CA SER A 49 17.46 7.27 -3.93
C SER A 49 16.70 6.67 -2.75
N VAL A 50 15.37 6.87 -2.66
CA VAL A 50 14.56 6.46 -1.50
C VAL A 50 14.58 4.95 -1.26
N VAL A 51 14.64 4.15 -2.34
CA VAL A 51 14.62 2.69 -2.26
C VAL A 51 15.87 2.15 -1.55
N TRP A 52 17.03 2.79 -1.73
CA TRP A 52 18.27 2.36 -1.10
C TRP A 52 18.53 3.10 0.22
N ALA A 53 18.30 4.41 0.26
CA ALA A 53 18.53 5.23 1.45
C ALA A 53 17.58 4.88 2.60
N CYS A 54 16.33 4.52 2.29
CA CYS A 54 15.30 4.23 3.29
C CYS A 54 14.95 2.74 3.35
N GLN A 55 15.78 1.86 2.80
CA GLN A 55 15.52 0.41 2.71
C GLN A 55 15.24 -0.23 4.08
N LYS A 56 15.96 0.20 5.12
CA LYS A 56 15.78 -0.32 6.49
C LYS A 56 14.40 0.05 7.05
N LEU A 57 14.03 1.33 6.95
CA LEU A 57 12.72 1.84 7.38
C LEU A 57 11.57 1.23 6.55
N ALA A 58 11.79 1.00 5.26
CA ALA A 58 10.82 0.32 4.40
C ALA A 58 10.58 -1.14 4.84
N LYS A 59 11.64 -1.87 5.23
CA LYS A 59 11.51 -3.23 5.77
C LYS A 59 10.77 -3.26 7.10
N GLU A 60 11.04 -2.30 7.98
CA GLU A 60 10.38 -2.17 9.28
C GLU A 60 8.89 -1.85 9.12
N LEU A 61 8.57 -0.91 8.23
CA LEU A 61 7.20 -0.57 7.85
C LEU A 61 6.47 -1.77 7.21
N ASN A 62 7.12 -2.47 6.29
CA ASN A 62 6.56 -3.68 5.69
C ASN A 62 6.37 -4.81 6.71
N GLY A 63 7.25 -4.95 7.70
CA GLY A 63 7.09 -5.91 8.79
C GLY A 63 5.87 -5.62 9.66
N CYS A 64 5.56 -4.34 9.89
CA CYS A 64 4.34 -3.92 10.58
C CYS A 64 3.08 -4.12 9.70
N LEU A 65 3.18 -3.88 8.39
CA LEU A 65 2.09 -4.05 7.42
C LEU A 65 1.74 -5.51 7.11
N HIS A 66 2.68 -6.44 7.28
CA HIS A 66 2.49 -7.87 7.02
C HIS A 66 2.01 -8.68 8.23
N GLN A 67 1.84 -8.03 9.38
CA GLN A 67 1.31 -8.64 10.59
C GLN A 67 -0.22 -8.79 10.48
#